data_AF-A0A359IJ41-F1
#
_entry.id   AF-A0A359IJ41-F1
#
_cell.length_a   1.000
_cell.length_b   1.000
_cell.length_c   1.000
_cell.angle_alpha   90.00
_cell.angle_beta   90.00
_cell.angle_gamma   90.00
#
_symmetry.space_group_name_H-M   'P 1'
#
loop_
_entity.id
_entity.type
_entity.pdbx_description
1 polymer ?
#
loop_
_entity_poly.entity_id
_entity_poly.type
_entity_poly.pdbx_seq_one_letter_code
_entity_poly.pdbx_strand_id
1 'polypeptide(L)'
;MWVDTTVNPDLQVRVYSVLGNPNILSQYLLLILPLGIMLMLYKKKIWHKLILGVFNGIILVCLLLTYSRASLLGLIVSFLTIGVLNYAQALIILIPLAIISLVLFAPRVLERLLTSFNTKDTSISSRVTLWQDVIQMIRNFYLTGIGFGVTAFSGMYLLYRHQYLSALHAHNLYLEILVETGIIGFLVFIYFAFSVVVNFIKNYQGAGNKFNKYIILGCLSAFLGILVNGFAEYTWSDFRVVSMFWLVVGIGVSLTKKREKLQNNQCGNEE
;
A
#
# COMPACT_ATOMS: atom_id res chain seq x y z
N MET A 1 -17.59 -7.61 -13.45
CA MET A 1 -16.39 -7.45 -14.31
C MET A 1 -15.59 -6.29 -13.73
N TRP A 2 -14.28 -6.43 -13.46
CA TRP A 2 -13.45 -5.40 -12.79
C TRP A 2 -13.05 -4.22 -13.68
N VAL A 3 -13.52 -4.25 -14.92
CA VAL A 3 -13.50 -3.15 -15.86
C VAL A 3 -14.93 -2.98 -16.36
N ASP A 4 -15.39 -1.74 -16.33
CA ASP A 4 -16.59 -1.35 -17.06
C ASP A 4 -16.21 -1.14 -18.53
N THR A 5 -16.51 -2.13 -19.36
CA THR A 5 -16.24 -2.11 -20.80
C THR A 5 -17.14 -1.13 -21.55
N THR A 6 -18.21 -0.63 -20.92
CA THR A 6 -19.07 0.41 -21.51
C THR A 6 -18.43 1.79 -21.44
N VAL A 7 -17.60 2.03 -20.41
CA VAL A 7 -16.87 3.29 -20.19
C VAL A 7 -15.41 3.21 -20.65
N ASN A 8 -14.80 2.02 -20.64
CA ASN A 8 -13.41 1.78 -21.07
C ASN A 8 -13.33 0.60 -22.04
N PRO A 9 -13.70 0.78 -23.32
CA PRO A 9 -13.78 -0.31 -24.29
C PRO A 9 -12.42 -1.00 -24.56
N ASP A 10 -11.31 -0.29 -24.36
CA ASP A 10 -9.94 -0.78 -24.62
C ASP A 10 -9.30 -1.55 -23.45
N LEU A 11 -9.93 -1.60 -22.28
CA LEU A 11 -9.43 -2.31 -21.09
C LEU A 11 -10.19 -3.62 -20.89
N GLN A 12 -9.85 -4.65 -21.67
CA GLN A 12 -10.53 -5.95 -21.57
C GLN A 12 -9.99 -6.84 -20.43
N VAL A 13 -8.74 -6.64 -19.98
CA VAL A 13 -8.08 -7.53 -19.00
C VAL A 13 -7.23 -6.73 -17.99
N ARG A 14 -7.40 -7.03 -16.70
CA ARG A 14 -6.53 -6.57 -15.61
C ARG A 14 -5.75 -7.77 -15.06
N VAL A 15 -4.45 -7.63 -14.82
CA VAL A 15 -3.65 -8.74 -14.26
C VAL A 15 -3.95 -8.90 -12.77
N TYR A 16 -4.32 -10.11 -12.36
CA TYR A 16 -4.67 -10.44 -10.97
C TYR A 16 -3.92 -11.64 -10.37
N SER A 17 -3.09 -12.34 -11.17
CA SER A 17 -2.30 -13.51 -10.74
C SER A 17 -3.16 -14.58 -10.03
N VAL A 18 -2.55 -15.42 -9.20
CA VAL A 18 -3.25 -16.39 -8.31
C VAL A 18 -4.01 -15.66 -7.18
N LEU A 19 -3.82 -14.35 -7.03
CA LEU A 19 -4.47 -13.55 -5.99
C LEU A 19 -5.95 -13.26 -6.29
N GLY A 20 -6.41 -13.49 -7.52
CA GLY A 20 -7.82 -13.43 -7.90
C GLY A 20 -8.42 -12.01 -7.97
N ASN A 21 -7.67 -10.99 -7.54
CA ASN A 21 -8.07 -9.59 -7.61
C ASN A 21 -6.87 -8.68 -7.96
N PRO A 22 -6.98 -7.82 -8.98
CA PRO A 22 -5.90 -6.93 -9.39
C PRO A 22 -5.50 -5.92 -8.30
N ASN A 23 -6.43 -5.47 -7.46
CA ASN A 23 -6.14 -4.55 -6.36
C ASN A 23 -5.31 -5.26 -5.27
N ILE A 24 -5.67 -6.49 -4.91
CA ILE A 24 -4.92 -7.31 -3.94
C ILE A 24 -3.49 -7.54 -4.43
N LEU A 25 -3.31 -7.91 -5.70
CA LEU A 25 -1.99 -8.05 -6.31
C LEU A 25 -1.19 -6.75 -6.24
N SER A 26 -1.80 -5.63 -6.60
CA SER A 26 -1.11 -4.34 -6.59
C SER A 26 -0.66 -3.90 -5.19
N GLN A 27 -1.46 -4.17 -4.16
CA GLN A 27 -1.14 -3.88 -2.76
C GLN A 27 0.02 -4.75 -2.27
N TYR A 28 -0.02 -6.04 -2.59
CA TYR A 28 1.05 -6.97 -2.26
C TYR A 28 2.39 -6.55 -2.88
N LEU A 29 2.38 -6.19 -4.18
CA LEU A 29 3.57 -5.71 -4.88
C LEU A 29 4.05 -4.35 -4.34
N LEU A 30 3.14 -3.46 -3.94
CA LEU A 30 3.46 -2.16 -3.33
C LEU A 30 4.23 -2.30 -2.01
N LEU A 31 3.95 -3.35 -1.22
CA LEU A 31 4.68 -3.61 0.02
C LEU A 31 6.10 -4.15 -0.22
N ILE A 32 6.33 -4.84 -1.34
CA ILE A 32 7.60 -5.52 -1.65
C ILE A 32 8.56 -4.62 -2.42
N LEU A 33 8.04 -3.86 -3.39
CA LEU A 33 8.85 -3.09 -4.35
C LEU A 33 9.83 -2.11 -3.66
N PRO A 34 9.43 -1.31 -2.66
CA PRO A 34 10.36 -0.40 -1.98
C PRO A 34 11.50 -1.14 -1.27
N LEU A 35 11.23 -2.30 -0.66
CA LEU A 35 12.26 -3.13 -0.03
C LEU A 35 13.26 -3.67 -1.07
N GLY A 36 12.77 -4.18 -2.19
CA GLY A 36 13.60 -4.67 -3.29
C GLY A 36 14.50 -3.59 -3.88
N ILE A 37 13.99 -2.37 -4.04
CA ILE A 37 14.76 -1.21 -4.52
C ILE A 37 15.86 -0.86 -3.52
N MET A 38 15.54 -0.78 -2.23
CA MET A 38 16.53 -0.42 -1.21
C MET A 38 17.62 -1.48 -1.06
N LEU A 39 17.28 -2.76 -1.21
CA LEU A 39 18.26 -3.85 -1.26
C LEU A 39 19.16 -3.73 -2.49
N MET A 40 18.61 -3.39 -3.66
CA MET A 40 19.38 -3.15 -4.89
C MET A 40 20.39 -2.01 -4.71
N LEU A 41 19.96 -0.89 -4.12
CA LEU A 41 20.82 0.28 -3.88
C LEU A 41 21.92 0.02 -2.85
N TYR A 42 21.67 -0.87 -1.88
CA TYR A 42 22.67 -1.28 -0.91
C TYR A 42 23.82 -2.11 -1.54
N LYS A 43 23.51 -2.99 -2.51
CA LYS A 43 24.52 -3.89 -3.09
C LYS A 43 25.56 -3.12 -3.90
N LYS A 44 26.85 -3.46 -3.72
CA LYS A 44 27.96 -2.83 -4.45
C LYS A 44 28.22 -3.43 -5.83
N LYS A 45 28.18 -4.76 -5.95
CA LYS A 45 28.51 -5.48 -7.20
C LYS A 45 27.40 -5.30 -8.25
N ILE A 46 27.78 -4.93 -9.47
CA ILE A 46 26.84 -4.64 -10.57
C ILE A 46 25.91 -5.81 -10.91
N TRP A 47 26.41 -7.05 -10.90
CA TRP A 47 25.59 -8.24 -11.17
C TRP A 47 24.41 -8.39 -10.19
N HIS A 48 24.62 -8.10 -8.90
CA HIS A 48 23.52 -8.13 -7.93
C HIS A 48 22.51 -7.02 -8.19
N LYS A 49 22.97 -5.83 -8.62
CA LYS A 49 22.09 -4.74 -9.01
C LYS A 49 21.27 -5.08 -10.25
N LEU A 50 21.87 -5.74 -11.24
CA LEU A 50 21.18 -6.17 -12.45
C LEU A 50 20.08 -7.19 -12.13
N ILE A 51 20.42 -8.24 -11.36
CA ILE A 51 19.44 -9.27 -10.97
C ILE A 51 18.28 -8.63 -10.19
N LEU A 52 18.58 -7.85 -9.14
CA LEU A 52 17.55 -7.18 -8.36
C LEU A 52 16.78 -6.14 -9.19
N GLY A 53 17.43 -5.47 -10.13
CA GLY A 53 16.81 -4.53 -11.05
C GLY A 53 15.80 -5.21 -11.98
N VAL A 54 16.13 -6.38 -12.52
CA VAL A 54 15.19 -7.19 -13.31
C VAL A 54 13.98 -7.60 -12.47
N PHE A 55 14.20 -8.12 -11.26
CA PHE A 55 13.10 -8.50 -10.37
C PHE A 55 12.20 -7.30 -9.99
N ASN A 56 12.79 -6.17 -9.60
CA ASN A 56 12.03 -4.95 -9.30
C ASN A 56 11.31 -4.41 -10.53
N GLY A 57 11.92 -4.52 -11.73
CA GLY A 57 11.30 -4.15 -13.00
C GLY A 57 10.06 -4.99 -13.30
N ILE A 58 10.15 -6.31 -13.14
CA ILE A 58 9.01 -7.23 -13.28
C ILE A 58 7.91 -6.87 -12.29
N ILE A 59 8.25 -6.67 -11.01
CA ILE A 59 7.30 -6.27 -9.96
C ILE A 59 6.60 -4.96 -10.32
N LEU A 60 7.35 -3.96 -10.78
CA LEU A 60 6.78 -2.68 -11.19
C LEU A 60 5.84 -2.85 -12.39
N VAL A 61 6.26 -3.56 -13.44
CA VAL A 61 5.41 -3.81 -14.61
C VAL A 61 4.13 -4.52 -14.21
N CYS A 62 4.22 -5.57 -13.38
CA CYS A 62 3.03 -6.27 -12.86
C CYS A 62 2.11 -5.35 -12.05
N LEU A 63 2.67 -4.48 -11.19
CA LEU A 63 1.90 -3.51 -10.43
C LEU A 63 1.15 -2.56 -11.36
N LEU A 64 1.78 -2.07 -12.42
CA LEU A 64 1.16 -1.15 -13.37
C LEU A 64 0.07 -1.80 -14.21
N LEU A 65 0.27 -3.05 -14.63
CA LEU A 65 -0.71 -3.86 -15.37
C LEU A 65 -1.95 -4.23 -14.53
N THR A 66 -1.93 -3.98 -13.21
CA THR A 66 -3.14 -4.09 -12.38
C THR A 66 -4.10 -2.91 -12.60
N TYR A 67 -3.59 -1.78 -13.12
CA TYR A 67 -4.32 -0.52 -13.28
C TYR A 67 -5.00 -0.02 -11.99
N SER A 68 -4.41 -0.34 -10.82
CA SER A 68 -4.89 0.11 -9.51
C SER A 68 -4.42 1.54 -9.21
N ARG A 69 -5.35 2.50 -9.29
CA ARG A 69 -5.10 3.93 -9.06
C ARG A 69 -4.55 4.20 -7.65
N ALA A 70 -5.13 3.55 -6.65
CA ALA A 70 -4.70 3.65 -5.26
C ALA A 70 -3.23 3.20 -5.08
N SER A 71 -2.81 2.16 -5.80
CA SER A 71 -1.45 1.62 -5.70
C SER A 71 -0.43 2.48 -6.42
N LEU A 72 -0.83 3.19 -7.49
CA LEU A 72 0.01 4.21 -8.13
C LEU A 72 0.30 5.38 -7.18
N LEU A 73 -0.72 5.89 -6.48
CA LEU A 73 -0.54 6.95 -5.48
C LEU A 73 0.34 6.49 -4.32
N GLY A 74 0.10 5.28 -3.81
CA GLY A 74 0.97 4.67 -2.79
C GLY A 74 2.41 4.50 -3.27
N LEU A 75 2.63 4.17 -4.54
CA LEU A 75 3.96 4.05 -5.13
C LEU A 75 4.67 5.40 -5.22
N ILE A 76 3.96 6.45 -5.63
CA ILE A 76 4.50 7.83 -5.65
C ILE A 76 4.98 8.22 -4.26
N VAL A 77 4.16 8.00 -3.23
CA VAL A 77 4.53 8.29 -1.84
C VAL A 77 5.71 7.44 -1.37
N SER A 78 5.77 6.17 -1.76
CA SER A 78 6.93 5.31 -1.48
C SER A 78 8.21 5.89 -2.08
N PHE A 79 8.18 6.36 -3.34
CA PHE A 79 9.35 6.93 -3.99
C PHE A 79 9.74 8.31 -3.45
N LEU A 80 8.76 9.16 -3.13
CA LEU A 80 9.02 10.44 -2.47
C LEU A 80 9.70 10.23 -1.12
N THR A 81 9.27 9.23 -0.34
CA THR A 81 9.89 8.87 0.95
C THR A 81 11.38 8.51 0.77
N ILE A 82 11.69 7.68 -0.22
CA ILE A 82 13.08 7.31 -0.56
C ILE A 82 13.89 8.54 -1.01
N GLY A 83 13.29 9.38 -1.87
CA GLY A 83 13.94 10.56 -2.45
C GLY A 83 14.28 11.63 -1.43
N VAL A 84 13.33 11.97 -0.55
CA VAL A 84 13.50 13.00 0.51
C VAL A 84 14.57 12.59 1.51
N LEU A 85 14.70 11.30 1.82
CA LEU A 85 15.70 10.79 2.78
C LEU A 85 17.07 10.52 2.14
N ASN A 86 17.44 11.36 1.18
CA ASN A 86 18.78 11.54 0.61
C ASN A 86 19.30 10.38 -0.25
N TYR A 87 18.40 9.66 -0.91
CA TYR A 87 18.72 8.71 -1.99
C TYR A 87 18.15 9.21 -3.31
N ALA A 88 18.41 10.47 -3.67
CA ALA A 88 17.99 11.05 -4.96
C ALA A 88 18.49 10.23 -6.18
N GLN A 89 19.60 9.49 -6.03
CA GLN A 89 20.06 8.52 -7.04
C GLN A 89 19.05 7.39 -7.30
N ALA A 90 18.23 7.04 -6.30
CA ALA A 90 17.10 6.13 -6.50
C ALA A 90 16.08 6.74 -7.46
N LEU A 91 15.78 8.04 -7.33
CA LEU A 91 14.87 8.74 -8.24
C LEU A 91 15.41 8.76 -9.67
N ILE A 92 16.73 8.83 -9.87
CA ILE A 92 17.35 8.76 -11.21
C ILE A 92 17.10 7.42 -11.89
N ILE A 93 16.91 6.32 -11.14
CA ILE A 93 16.60 5.00 -11.69
C ILE A 93 15.07 4.80 -11.77
N LEU A 94 14.34 5.29 -10.77
CA LEU A 94 12.90 5.10 -10.63
C LEU A 94 12.08 5.99 -11.55
N ILE A 95 12.51 7.23 -11.79
CA ILE A 95 11.82 8.16 -12.67
C ILE A 95 11.84 7.65 -14.12
N PRO A 96 12.98 7.22 -14.71
CA PRO A 96 12.98 6.62 -16.04
C PRO A 96 12.19 5.32 -16.09
N LEU A 97 12.29 4.46 -15.06
CA LEU A 97 11.53 3.20 -15.05
C LEU A 97 10.01 3.46 -15.00
N ALA A 98 9.59 4.43 -14.17
CA ALA A 98 8.22 4.90 -14.10
C ALA A 98 7.78 5.58 -15.40
N ILE A 99 8.61 6.43 -16.01
CA ILE A 99 8.31 7.11 -17.28
C ILE A 99 8.25 6.12 -18.44
N ILE A 100 9.20 5.19 -18.57
CA ILE A 100 9.19 4.14 -19.61
C ILE A 100 7.92 3.30 -19.47
N SER A 101 7.62 2.89 -18.24
CA SER A 101 6.39 2.14 -17.98
C SER A 101 5.14 2.98 -18.23
N LEU A 102 5.16 4.27 -17.90
CA LEU A 102 4.07 5.19 -18.18
C LEU A 102 3.92 5.33 -19.68
N VAL A 103 4.97 5.58 -20.47
CA VAL A 103 4.91 5.75 -21.93
C VAL A 103 4.41 4.49 -22.63
N LEU A 104 4.87 3.30 -22.22
CA LEU A 104 4.44 2.03 -22.80
C LEU A 104 2.97 1.70 -22.50
N PHE A 105 2.42 2.20 -21.39
CA PHE A 105 1.04 1.95 -20.96
C PHE A 105 0.20 3.23 -20.88
N ALA A 106 0.70 4.34 -21.43
CA ALA A 106 0.24 5.73 -21.19
C ALA A 106 -1.19 5.95 -21.63
N PRO A 107 -1.62 5.51 -22.82
CA PRO A 107 -2.99 5.78 -23.27
C PRO A 107 -4.01 5.23 -22.28
N ARG A 108 -3.81 3.98 -21.84
CA ARG A 108 -4.72 3.26 -20.94
C ARG A 108 -4.65 3.73 -19.49
N VAL A 109 -3.46 4.10 -19.00
CA VAL A 109 -3.29 4.67 -17.65
C VAL A 109 -3.85 6.09 -17.59
N LEU A 110 -3.60 6.91 -18.62
CA LEU A 110 -4.07 8.28 -18.70
C LEU A 110 -5.59 8.34 -18.87
N GLU A 111 -6.19 7.49 -19.71
CA GLU A 111 -7.65 7.34 -19.78
C GLU A 111 -8.25 6.97 -18.43
N ARG A 112 -7.63 6.05 -17.70
CA ARG A 112 -8.03 5.69 -16.32
C ARG A 112 -7.89 6.84 -15.33
N LEU A 113 -6.87 7.68 -15.45
CA LEU A 113 -6.68 8.86 -14.59
C LEU A 113 -7.66 9.97 -14.94
N LEU A 114 -7.91 10.24 -16.22
CA LEU A 114 -8.85 11.25 -16.70
C LEU A 114 -10.31 10.86 -16.43
N THR A 115 -10.67 9.59 -16.62
CA THR A 115 -11.99 9.06 -16.21
C THR A 115 -12.18 9.10 -14.69
N SER A 116 -11.11 9.18 -13.89
CA SER A 116 -11.23 9.33 -12.44
C SER A 116 -11.82 10.67 -12.01
N PHE A 117 -11.67 11.70 -12.83
CA PHE A 117 -12.25 13.03 -12.59
C PHE A 117 -13.66 13.16 -13.18
N ASN A 118 -14.12 12.15 -13.93
CA ASN A 118 -15.45 12.12 -14.48
C ASN A 118 -16.36 11.33 -13.53
N THR A 119 -17.27 12.01 -12.85
CA THR A 119 -18.25 11.40 -11.92
C THR A 119 -19.24 10.45 -12.61
N LYS A 120 -19.22 10.37 -13.94
CA LYS A 120 -19.96 9.41 -14.75
C LYS A 120 -19.33 8.02 -14.82
N ASP A 121 -18.13 7.80 -14.27
CA ASP A 121 -17.55 6.45 -14.12
C ASP A 121 -18.38 5.67 -13.09
N THR A 122 -18.99 4.57 -13.53
CA THR A 122 -19.90 3.70 -12.76
C THR A 122 -19.22 3.17 -11.49
N SER A 123 -17.88 3.03 -11.49
CA SER A 123 -17.12 2.56 -10.34
C SER A 123 -16.94 3.60 -9.23
N ILE A 124 -16.74 4.88 -9.58
CA ILE A 124 -16.54 5.96 -8.58
C ILE A 124 -17.88 6.40 -8.00
N SER A 125 -18.89 6.57 -8.85
CA SER A 125 -20.26 6.90 -8.42
C SER A 125 -20.81 5.86 -7.44
N SER A 126 -20.52 4.58 -7.66
CA SER A 126 -20.85 3.49 -6.73
C SER A 126 -20.14 3.65 -5.37
N ARG A 127 -18.85 4.05 -5.35
CA ARG A 127 -18.09 4.24 -4.10
C ARG A 127 -18.54 5.47 -3.31
N VAL A 128 -18.87 6.57 -3.99
CA VAL A 128 -19.39 7.78 -3.33
C VAL A 128 -20.71 7.49 -2.62
N THR A 129 -21.62 6.80 -3.31
CA THR A 129 -22.91 6.38 -2.70
C THR A 129 -22.66 5.44 -1.53
N LEU A 130 -21.78 4.45 -1.70
CA LEU A 130 -21.40 3.53 -0.63
C LEU A 130 -20.85 4.26 0.60
N TRP A 131 -19.97 5.25 0.41
CA TRP A 131 -19.40 6.00 1.54
C TRP A 131 -20.45 6.85 2.26
N GLN A 132 -21.44 7.38 1.55
CA GLN A 132 -22.57 8.07 2.18
C GLN A 132 -23.36 7.10 3.08
N ASP A 133 -23.62 5.88 2.61
CA ASP A 133 -24.30 4.83 3.37
C ASP A 133 -23.50 4.43 4.62
N VAL A 134 -22.19 4.22 4.45
CA VAL A 134 -21.26 3.90 5.56
C VAL A 134 -21.18 5.06 6.57
N ILE A 135 -21.21 6.31 6.13
CA ILE A 135 -21.22 7.47 7.04
C ILE A 135 -22.50 7.48 7.90
N GLN A 136 -23.65 7.06 7.36
CA GLN A 136 -24.88 6.93 8.14
C GLN A 136 -24.78 5.81 9.18
N MET A 137 -24.16 4.67 8.82
CA MET A 137 -23.85 3.61 9.78
C MET A 137 -22.94 4.12 10.91
N ILE A 138 -21.88 4.86 10.55
CA ILE A 138 -20.94 5.44 11.52
C ILE A 138 -21.68 6.40 12.46
N ARG A 139 -22.63 7.21 11.99
CA ARG A 139 -23.39 8.11 12.88
C ARG A 139 -24.13 7.36 13.98
N ASN A 140 -24.68 6.19 13.66
CA ASN A 140 -25.46 5.40 14.62
C ASN A 140 -24.58 4.54 15.54
N PHE A 141 -23.37 4.16 15.09
CA PHE A 141 -22.45 3.30 15.82
C PHE A 141 -21.07 3.94 16.07
N TYR A 142 -21.02 5.28 16.18
CA TYR A 142 -19.75 6.01 16.18
C TYR A 142 -18.83 5.64 17.35
N LEU A 143 -19.40 5.21 18.48
CA LEU A 143 -18.63 4.91 19.69
C LEU A 143 -18.15 3.46 19.73
N THR A 144 -19.06 2.51 19.47
CA THR A 144 -18.82 1.07 19.63
C THR A 144 -18.40 0.36 18.35
N GLY A 145 -18.72 0.94 17.19
CA GLY A 145 -18.71 0.25 15.92
C GLY A 145 -19.80 -0.81 15.79
N ILE A 146 -19.83 -1.48 14.64
CA ILE A 146 -20.77 -2.56 14.31
C ILE A 146 -20.21 -3.96 14.57
N GLY A 147 -18.94 -4.06 14.97
CA GLY A 147 -18.20 -5.32 15.08
C GLY A 147 -17.40 -5.66 13.82
N PHE A 148 -16.39 -6.50 13.98
CA PHE A 148 -15.47 -6.87 12.92
C PHE A 148 -16.08 -7.87 11.93
N GLY A 149 -15.66 -7.74 10.67
CA GLY A 149 -15.79 -8.77 9.66
C GLY A 149 -16.94 -8.55 8.69
N VAL A 150 -16.81 -9.24 7.55
CA VAL A 150 -17.70 -9.09 6.38
C VAL A 150 -19.16 -9.35 6.72
N THR A 151 -19.45 -10.27 7.65
CA THR A 151 -20.83 -10.59 8.07
C THR A 151 -21.48 -9.44 8.82
N ALA A 152 -20.75 -8.81 9.75
CA ALA A 152 -21.22 -7.63 10.48
C ALA A 152 -21.41 -6.44 9.52
N PHE A 153 -20.41 -6.16 8.68
CA PHE A 153 -20.48 -5.08 7.70
C PHE A 153 -21.64 -5.26 6.72
N SER A 154 -21.67 -6.39 5.99
CA SER A 154 -22.68 -6.60 4.95
C SER A 154 -24.09 -6.71 5.52
N GLY A 155 -24.26 -7.35 6.68
CA GLY A 155 -25.55 -7.44 7.37
C GLY A 155 -26.08 -6.07 7.77
N MET A 156 -25.22 -5.19 8.30
CA MET A 156 -25.62 -3.85 8.68
C MET A 156 -25.84 -2.93 7.47
N TYR A 157 -24.97 -3.03 6.45
CA TYR A 157 -25.08 -2.24 5.23
C TYR A 157 -26.45 -2.39 4.54
N LEU A 158 -27.08 -3.57 4.61
CA LEU A 158 -28.42 -3.80 4.05
C LEU A 158 -29.50 -2.88 4.62
N LEU A 159 -29.35 -2.40 5.87
CA LEU A 159 -30.31 -1.51 6.51
C LEU A 159 -30.12 -0.03 6.14
N TYR A 160 -28.93 0.34 5.65
CA TYR A 160 -28.55 1.73 5.37
C TYR A 160 -28.36 2.04 3.89
N ARG A 161 -28.36 1.03 3.02
CA ARG A 161 -28.08 1.19 1.59
C ARG A 161 -29.17 2.00 0.87
N HIS A 162 -28.76 3.01 0.09
CA HIS A 162 -29.70 3.78 -0.74
C HIS A 162 -30.03 3.09 -2.07
N GLN A 163 -29.20 2.13 -2.48
CA GLN A 163 -29.38 1.34 -3.70
C GLN A 163 -29.42 -0.15 -3.36
N TYR A 164 -30.08 -0.95 -4.19
CA TYR A 164 -30.17 -2.41 -4.02
C TYR A 164 -28.85 -3.17 -4.19
N LEU A 165 -27.74 -2.46 -4.37
CA LEU A 165 -26.39 -3.02 -4.43
C LEU A 165 -25.96 -3.45 -3.03
N SER A 166 -25.45 -4.68 -2.91
CA SER A 166 -24.77 -5.15 -1.71
C SER A 166 -23.30 -4.76 -1.74
N ALA A 167 -22.75 -4.42 -0.58
CA ALA A 167 -21.33 -4.17 -0.39
C ALA A 167 -20.80 -5.12 0.70
N LEU A 168 -19.58 -5.63 0.48
CA LEU A 168 -18.90 -6.49 1.45
C LEU A 168 -18.00 -5.68 2.39
N HIS A 169 -17.54 -4.51 1.96
CA HIS A 169 -16.62 -3.63 2.69
C HIS A 169 -16.73 -2.17 2.16
N ALA A 170 -16.17 -1.21 2.89
CA ALA A 170 -16.18 0.22 2.58
C ALA A 170 -15.30 0.64 1.40
N HIS A 171 -14.45 -0.26 0.88
CA HIS A 171 -13.39 0.09 -0.10
C HIS A 171 -12.51 1.27 0.35
N ASN A 172 -12.37 1.47 1.66
CA ASN A 172 -11.54 2.49 2.29
C ASN A 172 -11.20 1.96 3.68
N LEU A 173 -9.90 1.71 3.93
CA LEU A 173 -9.41 1.15 5.18
C LEU A 173 -9.83 1.98 6.40
N TYR A 174 -9.82 3.30 6.29
CA TYR A 174 -10.12 4.20 7.39
C TYR A 174 -11.61 4.19 7.75
N LEU A 175 -12.48 4.21 6.73
CA LEU A 175 -13.92 4.09 6.94
C LEU A 175 -14.30 2.70 7.46
N GLU A 176 -13.64 1.64 6.97
CA GLU A 176 -13.86 0.28 7.45
C GLU A 176 -13.52 0.16 8.94
N ILE A 177 -12.32 0.58 9.35
CA ILE A 177 -11.90 0.53 10.76
C ILE A 177 -12.84 1.37 11.62
N LEU A 178 -13.22 2.57 11.17
CA LEU A 178 -14.10 3.45 11.92
C LEU A 178 -15.51 2.87 12.09
N VAL A 179 -16.08 2.24 11.06
CA VAL A 179 -17.42 1.64 11.16
C VAL A 179 -17.40 0.34 11.97
N GLU A 180 -16.36 -0.49 11.83
CA GLU A 180 -16.25 -1.77 12.55
C GLU A 180 -15.97 -1.57 14.05
N THR A 181 -15.11 -0.60 14.40
CA THR A 181 -14.57 -0.46 15.76
C THR A 181 -15.00 0.80 16.50
N GLY A 182 -15.68 1.72 15.81
CA GLY A 182 -15.98 3.04 16.34
C GLY A 182 -14.74 3.92 16.48
N ILE A 183 -14.94 5.10 17.07
CA ILE A 183 -13.90 6.12 17.20
C ILE A 183 -12.74 5.67 18.09
N ILE A 184 -13.00 4.83 19.09
CA ILE A 184 -11.96 4.34 20.01
C ILE A 184 -10.97 3.47 19.25
N GLY A 185 -11.44 2.46 18.52
CA GLY A 185 -10.57 1.59 17.73
C GLY A 185 -9.88 2.33 16.58
N PHE A 186 -10.57 3.29 15.96
CA PHE A 186 -9.96 4.16 14.96
C PHE A 186 -8.79 4.98 15.54
N LEU A 187 -8.95 5.59 16.72
CA LEU A 187 -7.87 6.33 17.37
C LEU A 187 -6.70 5.42 17.75
N VAL A 188 -6.96 4.19 18.20
CA VAL A 188 -5.91 3.19 18.44
C VAL A 188 -5.15 2.87 17.16
N PHE A 189 -5.85 2.71 16.03
CA PHE A 189 -5.21 2.49 14.73
C PHE A 189 -4.34 3.68 14.31
N ILE A 190 -4.83 4.91 14.44
CA ILE A 190 -4.04 6.12 14.12
C ILE A 190 -2.81 6.22 15.03
N TYR A 191 -2.96 5.96 16.32
CA TYR A 191 -1.85 5.92 17.26
C TYR A 191 -0.83 4.84 16.90
N PHE A 192 -1.28 3.65 16.53
CA PHE A 192 -0.43 2.57 16.04
C PHE A 192 0.35 2.98 14.79
N ALA A 193 -0.34 3.51 13.77
CA ALA A 193 0.29 3.93 12.52
C ALA A 193 1.33 5.03 12.75
N PHE A 194 1.00 6.03 13.57
CA PHE A 194 1.93 7.07 14.00
C PHE A 194 3.13 6.51 14.75
N SER A 195 2.90 5.60 15.70
CA SER A 195 3.97 4.97 16.49
C SER A 195 4.94 4.18 15.62
N VAL A 196 4.45 3.46 14.60
CA VAL A 196 5.30 2.72 13.63
C VAL A 196 6.17 3.69 12.83
N VAL A 197 5.60 4.79 12.32
CA VAL A 197 6.36 5.81 11.57
C VAL A 197 7.45 6.42 12.45
N VAL A 198 7.10 6.83 13.68
CA VAL A 198 8.07 7.39 14.63
C VAL A 198 9.16 6.38 14.97
N ASN A 199 8.81 5.10 15.16
CA ASN A 199 9.77 4.03 15.42
C ASN A 199 10.75 3.85 14.25
N PHE A 200 10.25 3.80 13.02
CA PHE A 200 11.08 3.70 11.82
C PHE A 200 12.02 4.90 11.65
N ILE A 201 11.55 6.12 11.87
CA ILE A 201 12.39 7.32 11.79
C ILE A 201 13.50 7.27 12.85
N LYS A 202 13.17 6.91 14.10
CA LYS A 202 14.15 6.77 15.19
C LYS A 202 15.18 5.67 14.89
N ASN A 203 14.72 4.51 14.39
CA ASN A 203 15.61 3.40 14.01
C ASN A 203 16.52 3.80 12.84
N TYR A 204 16.00 4.50 11.82
CA TYR A 204 16.78 4.98 10.68
C TYR A 204 17.87 5.97 11.10
N GLN A 205 17.52 6.95 11.96
CA GLN A 205 18.47 7.93 12.49
C GLN A 205 19.51 7.27 13.42
N GLY A 206 19.09 6.27 14.19
CA GLY A 206 19.94 5.56 15.15
C GLY A 206 20.79 4.42 14.58
N ALA A 207 20.52 3.96 13.36
CA ALA A 207 21.19 2.81 12.75
C ALA A 207 22.68 3.08 12.51
N GLY A 208 23.53 2.21 13.05
CA GLY A 208 24.98 2.24 12.91
C GLY A 208 25.47 1.64 11.60
N ASN A 209 24.76 0.65 11.03
CA ASN A 209 25.12 0.04 9.75
C ASN A 209 24.28 0.60 8.59
N LYS A 210 24.95 0.84 7.45
CA LYS A 210 24.32 1.21 6.18
C LYS A 210 23.21 0.24 5.77
N PHE A 211 23.38 -1.07 5.93
CA PHE A 211 22.38 -2.08 5.57
C PHE A 211 21.03 -1.82 6.26
N ASN A 212 21.06 -1.62 7.58
CA ASN A 212 19.85 -1.38 8.37
C ASN A 212 19.16 -0.09 7.93
N LYS A 213 19.92 0.98 7.62
CA LYS A 213 19.35 2.21 7.05
C LYS A 213 18.56 1.96 5.76
N TYR A 214 19.10 1.16 4.83
CA TYR A 214 18.40 0.83 3.59
C TYR A 214 17.12 0.03 3.85
N ILE A 215 17.20 -1.01 4.68
CA ILE A 215 16.03 -1.87 4.97
C ILE A 215 14.93 -1.10 5.70
N ILE A 216 15.28 -0.33 6.74
CA ILE A 216 14.32 0.50 7.49
C ILE A 216 13.64 1.51 6.56
N LEU A 217 14.40 2.17 5.68
CA LEU A 217 13.82 3.11 4.72
C LEU A 217 12.92 2.41 3.69
N GLY A 218 13.25 1.18 3.27
CA GLY A 218 12.36 0.35 2.46
C GLY A 218 11.05 0.01 3.17
N CYS A 219 11.13 -0.39 4.45
CA CYS A 219 9.96 -0.63 5.30
C CYS A 219 9.10 0.62 5.48
N LEU A 220 9.71 1.76 5.78
CA LEU A 220 9.01 3.04 5.95
C LEU A 220 8.29 3.46 4.67
N SER A 221 8.96 3.33 3.53
CA SER A 221 8.40 3.68 2.23
C SER A 221 7.21 2.79 1.88
N ALA A 222 7.35 1.46 2.05
CA ALA A 222 6.26 0.52 1.84
C ALA A 222 5.06 0.78 2.79
N PHE A 223 5.34 1.09 4.06
CA PHE A 223 4.33 1.38 5.07
C PHE A 223 3.56 2.67 4.76
N LEU A 224 4.25 3.75 4.39
CA LEU A 224 3.57 4.99 4.00
C LEU A 224 2.79 4.81 2.69
N GLY A 225 3.35 4.07 1.73
CA GLY A 225 2.68 3.76 0.47
C GLY A 225 1.37 3.00 0.67
N ILE A 226 1.36 1.99 1.54
CA ILE A 226 0.15 1.19 1.81
C ILE A 226 -0.89 1.95 2.63
N LEU A 227 -0.50 2.84 3.54
CA LEU A 227 -1.43 3.73 4.24
C LEU A 227 -2.12 4.68 3.25
N VAL A 228 -1.40 5.21 2.27
CA VAL A 228 -1.97 6.06 1.22
C VAL A 228 -2.90 5.26 0.30
N ASN A 229 -2.54 4.02 -0.02
CA ASN A 229 -3.43 3.09 -0.72
C ASN A 229 -4.76 2.89 0.02
N GLY A 230 -4.72 2.80 1.35
CA GLY A 230 -5.86 2.59 2.23
C GLY A 230 -6.97 3.65 2.13
N PHE A 231 -6.70 4.84 1.58
CA PHE A 231 -7.76 5.85 1.36
C PHE A 231 -8.76 5.46 0.28
N ALA A 232 -8.37 4.57 -0.63
CA ALA A 232 -9.17 4.20 -1.79
C ALA A 232 -9.38 2.68 -1.92
N GLU A 233 -8.83 1.88 -1.01
CA GLU A 233 -9.03 0.43 -0.96
C GLU A 233 -9.08 -0.05 0.50
N TYR A 234 -9.80 -1.14 0.74
CA TYR A 234 -9.71 -1.86 2.02
C TYR A 234 -8.54 -2.85 1.96
N THR A 235 -7.37 -2.41 2.42
CA THR A 235 -6.11 -3.17 2.30
C THR A 235 -6.08 -4.45 3.15
N TRP A 236 -6.93 -4.56 4.17
CA TRP A 236 -6.99 -5.73 5.05
C TRP A 236 -8.09 -6.73 4.67
N SER A 237 -8.68 -6.58 3.48
CA SER A 237 -9.65 -7.56 2.96
C SER A 237 -9.05 -8.92 2.65
N ASP A 238 -7.71 -9.02 2.52
CA ASP A 238 -7.01 -10.23 2.12
C ASP A 238 -5.85 -10.56 3.05
N PHE A 239 -5.85 -11.78 3.58
CA PHE A 239 -4.86 -12.24 4.55
C PHE A 239 -3.42 -12.16 4.00
N ARG A 240 -3.20 -12.29 2.69
CA ARG A 240 -1.87 -12.29 2.08
C ARG A 240 -1.24 -10.91 2.14
N VAL A 241 -2.04 -9.87 1.93
CA VAL A 241 -1.63 -8.48 2.06
C VAL A 241 -1.45 -8.12 3.53
N VAL A 242 -2.36 -8.55 4.42
CA VAL A 242 -2.24 -8.37 5.88
C VAL A 242 -0.96 -9.01 6.41
N SER A 243 -0.61 -10.21 5.97
CA SER A 243 0.59 -10.93 6.39
C SER A 243 1.86 -10.19 5.95
N MET A 244 1.89 -9.70 4.71
CA MET A 244 3.01 -8.89 4.23
C MET A 244 3.10 -7.53 4.93
N PHE A 245 1.97 -6.90 5.24
CA PHE A 245 1.92 -5.67 6.01
C PHE A 245 2.60 -5.86 7.37
N TRP A 246 2.21 -6.90 8.12
CA TRP A 246 2.81 -7.18 9.43
C TRP A 246 4.27 -7.61 9.35
N LEU A 247 4.66 -8.31 8.28
CA LEU A 247 6.07 -8.66 8.03
C LEU A 247 6.93 -7.41 7.83
N VAL A 248 6.46 -6.45 7.02
CA VAL A 248 7.16 -5.17 6.77
C VAL A 248 7.30 -4.38 8.08
N VAL A 249 6.24 -4.30 8.88
CA VAL A 249 6.25 -3.67 10.21
C VAL A 249 7.25 -4.36 11.13
N GLY A 250 7.18 -5.69 11.23
CA GLY A 250 8.06 -6.49 12.08
C GLY A 250 9.54 -6.33 11.73
N ILE A 251 9.90 -6.38 10.45
CA ILE A 251 11.28 -6.17 10.00
C ILE A 251 11.78 -4.80 10.44
N GLY A 252 11.06 -3.73 10.12
CA GLY A 252 11.52 -2.37 10.39
C GLY A 252 11.62 -2.04 11.88
N VAL A 253 10.72 -2.59 12.72
CA VAL A 253 10.77 -2.40 14.18
C VAL A 253 11.92 -3.17 14.81
N SER A 254 12.27 -4.34 14.26
CA SER A 254 13.28 -5.24 14.84
C SER A 254 14.73 -4.73 14.71
N LEU A 255 14.99 -3.79 13.80
CA LEU A 255 16.32 -3.25 13.47
C LEU A 255 16.67 -2.05 14.36
N THR A 256 16.77 -2.29 15.67
CA THR A 256 17.07 -1.24 16.66
C THR A 256 18.57 -1.07 16.92
N LYS A 257 18.98 0.15 17.28
CA LYS A 257 20.35 0.49 17.69
C LYS A 257 20.88 -0.37 18.85
N LYS A 258 20.00 -0.76 19.79
CA LYS A 258 20.38 -1.63 20.92
C LYS A 258 20.78 -3.02 20.44
N ARG A 259 20.05 -3.56 19.45
CA ARG A 259 20.34 -4.87 18.85
C ARG A 259 21.64 -4.86 18.06
N GLU A 260 21.93 -3.78 17.33
CA GLU A 260 23.20 -3.61 16.63
C GLU A 260 24.40 -3.62 17.60
N LYS A 261 24.30 -2.90 18.73
CA LYS A 261 25.36 -2.91 19.75
C LYS A 261 25.61 -4.31 20.34
N LEU A 262 24.55 -5.07 20.59
CA LEU A 262 24.67 -6.46 21.09
C LEU A 262 25.36 -7.36 20.07
N GLN A 263 25.00 -7.26 18.78
CA GLN A 263 25.64 -8.02 17.71
C GLN A 263 27.13 -7.66 17.54
N ASN A 264 27.46 -6.37 17.56
CA ASN A 264 28.84 -5.93 17.43
C ASN A 264 29.70 -6.35 18.63
N ASN A 265 29.16 -6.34 19.85
CA ASN A 265 29.87 -6.81 21.05
C ASN A 265 30.06 -8.33 21.06
N GLN A 266 29.16 -9.10 20.46
CA GLN A 266 29.30 -10.55 20.34
C GLN A 266 30.37 -10.92 19.29
N CYS A 267 30.38 -10.28 18.12
CA CYS A 267 31.42 -10.52 17.12
C CYS A 267 32.81 -10.00 17.52
N GLY A 268 32.90 -8.96 18.35
CA GLY A 268 34.18 -8.41 18.83
C GLY A 268 34.83 -9.18 19.99
N ASN A 269 34.13 -10.16 20.59
CA ASN A 269 34.65 -11.01 21.67
C ASN A 269 35.12 -12.39 21.16
N GLU A 270 35.08 -12.62 19.85
CA GLU A 270 35.55 -13.86 19.19
C GLU A 270 36.89 -13.67 18.44
N GLU A 271 37.53 -12.51 18.56
CA GLU A 271 38.92 -12.22 18.12
C GLU A 271 39.87 -12.21 19.33
#